data_AF-A0A8H5GSY8-F1
#
_entry.id   AF-A0A8H5GSY8-F1
#
_cell.length_a   1.000
_cell.length_b   1.000
_cell.length_c   1.000
_cell.angle_alpha   90.00
_cell.angle_beta   90.00
_cell.angle_gamma   90.00
#
_symmetry.space_group_name_H-M   'P 1'
#
loop_
_entity.id
_entity.type
_entity.pdbx_description
1 polymer ?
#
loop_
_entity_poly.entity_id
_entity_poly.type
_entity_poly.pdbx_seq_one_letter_code
_entity_poly.pdbx_strand_id
1 'polypeptide(L)'
;MPDPHIAHFQNDSRPQLEHPALTEIPVATLGLDLSSKLQRSLRVNSDNLHACGVSGAFWETLLEQHRIPYLLLRVADMRYTLNSKASSMKLYRELGSMINDPGLDKWIEETSSGLLEQQQKELAAFKYTVMFTPSQRWRPTAGVDSFPYCRLTAAQVTELREMWISISPAGDSDIMDKYQNLHCLETNSLEGTVSFSEASAISKLVQVGFYNQAEAIVDERQLVGAVRDRADAIMILQDTHQALDDIFQLAQSEPVVLTPAVLCRLHKILMRNSRISYTKASHGRNKLTYLNIGMTRQASSVNVTVTQHAQNLKVQFCPYDEVDQELEMFCKRFNELLQNPDAYDPFAAAAWSSHVFLTIHPFEDGNGRLSRIISSIPLLKARFPPLCILSLYKQAYINHLNSVRANRDGDYSGLMAGLYEGTKASVRALKTIIESES
;
A
#
# COMPACT_ATOMS: atom_id res chain seq x y z
N MET A 1 9.11 -38.47 -7.39
CA MET A 1 7.69 -38.11 -7.54
C MET A 1 7.51 -36.73 -6.93
N PRO A 2 6.76 -35.79 -7.52
CA PRO A 2 6.39 -34.56 -6.81
C PRO A 2 5.71 -34.96 -5.49
N ASP A 3 6.03 -34.25 -4.40
CA ASP A 3 5.40 -34.51 -3.10
C ASP A 3 3.89 -34.31 -3.26
N PRO A 4 3.05 -35.37 -3.13
CA PRO A 4 1.61 -35.29 -3.36
C PRO A 4 0.89 -34.37 -2.36
N HIS A 5 1.62 -33.73 -1.44
CA HIS A 5 1.09 -32.91 -0.36
C HIS A 5 1.32 -31.40 -0.49
N ILE A 6 1.84 -30.87 -1.62
CA ILE A 6 2.01 -29.42 -1.84
C ILE A 6 1.36 -29.01 -3.17
N ALA A 7 0.03 -28.94 -3.20
CA ALA A 7 -0.72 -28.93 -4.45
C ALA A 7 -0.63 -27.63 -5.29
N HIS A 8 -0.16 -26.50 -4.74
CA HIS A 8 -0.30 -25.20 -5.45
C HIS A 8 0.98 -24.38 -5.64
N PHE A 9 1.95 -24.48 -4.75
CA PHE A 9 3.13 -23.61 -4.72
C PHE A 9 4.43 -24.39 -4.90
N GLN A 10 4.49 -25.23 -5.93
CA GLN A 10 5.67 -26.04 -6.23
C GLN A 10 6.55 -25.37 -7.28
N ASN A 11 7.83 -25.18 -6.97
CA ASN A 11 8.82 -24.71 -7.93
C ASN A 11 9.60 -25.90 -8.52
N ASP A 12 9.20 -26.35 -9.70
CA ASP A 12 9.84 -27.47 -10.40
C ASP A 12 11.17 -27.10 -11.09
N SER A 13 11.56 -25.83 -11.08
CA SER A 13 12.81 -25.39 -11.72
C SER A 13 14.06 -25.58 -10.88
N ARG A 14 13.92 -25.68 -9.54
CA ARG A 14 15.04 -25.95 -8.62
C ARG A 14 15.27 -27.47 -8.46
N PRO A 15 16.45 -27.92 -8.01
CA PRO A 15 16.67 -29.32 -7.68
C PRO A 15 15.73 -29.81 -6.56
N GLN A 16 15.48 -31.13 -6.55
CA GLN A 16 14.84 -31.79 -5.42
C GLN A 16 15.82 -31.84 -4.24
N LEU A 17 15.34 -31.49 -3.05
CA LEU A 17 16.15 -31.38 -1.85
C LEU A 17 15.69 -32.45 -0.85
N GLU A 18 16.55 -33.43 -0.58
CA GLU A 18 16.26 -34.57 0.31
C GLU A 18 16.84 -34.37 1.73
N HIS A 19 16.79 -33.14 2.23
CA HIS A 19 17.29 -32.80 3.57
C HIS A 19 16.17 -32.93 4.62
N PRO A 20 16.37 -33.63 5.77
CA PRO A 20 15.32 -33.85 6.78
C PRO A 20 14.63 -32.58 7.26
N ALA A 21 15.39 -31.49 7.43
CA ALA A 21 14.86 -30.18 7.82
C ALA A 21 13.91 -29.53 6.78
N LEU A 22 13.76 -30.12 5.59
CA LEU A 22 12.92 -29.64 4.49
C LEU A 22 11.76 -30.57 4.16
N THR A 23 11.87 -31.84 4.55
CA THR A 23 10.90 -32.90 4.26
C THR A 23 9.96 -33.15 5.44
N GLU A 24 10.43 -32.96 6.68
CA GLU A 24 9.62 -33.19 7.89
C GLU A 24 8.97 -31.90 8.41
N ILE A 25 7.71 -31.99 8.86
CA ILE A 25 7.04 -30.85 9.50
C ILE A 25 7.75 -30.55 10.84
N PRO A 26 8.19 -29.31 11.08
CA PRO A 26 9.06 -28.97 12.22
C PRO A 26 8.27 -28.82 13.53
N VAL A 27 7.71 -29.93 14.04
CA VAL A 27 6.88 -29.96 15.26
C VAL A 27 7.63 -29.49 16.49
N ALA A 28 8.92 -29.82 16.60
CA ALA A 28 9.75 -29.40 17.73
C ALA A 28 9.86 -27.86 17.84
N THR A 29 9.87 -27.15 16.71
CA THR A 29 10.02 -25.69 16.68
C THR A 29 8.67 -24.97 16.74
N LEU A 30 7.65 -25.48 16.03
CA LEU A 30 6.35 -24.81 15.92
C LEU A 30 5.36 -25.23 17.00
N GLY A 31 5.59 -26.35 17.68
CA GLY A 31 4.61 -26.97 18.57
C GLY A 31 3.43 -27.60 17.81
N LEU A 32 2.63 -28.37 18.54
CA LEU A 32 1.58 -29.22 17.95
C LEU A 32 0.48 -28.43 17.21
N ASP A 33 0.03 -27.31 17.76
CA ASP A 33 -1.06 -26.53 17.17
C ASP A 33 -0.67 -25.90 15.83
N LEU A 34 0.44 -25.16 15.78
CA LEU A 34 0.92 -24.53 14.55
C LEU A 34 1.33 -25.57 13.50
N SER A 35 1.96 -26.67 13.89
CA SER A 35 2.26 -27.76 12.96
C SER A 35 1.01 -28.41 12.38
N SER A 36 -0.04 -28.60 13.17
CA SER A 36 -1.32 -29.13 12.68
C SER A 36 -1.98 -28.17 11.68
N LYS A 37 -1.93 -26.86 11.96
CA LYS A 37 -2.43 -25.82 11.04
C LYS A 37 -1.61 -25.78 9.74
N LEU A 38 -0.28 -25.85 9.84
CA LEU A 38 0.62 -25.93 8.69
C LEU A 38 0.31 -27.16 7.83
N GLN A 39 0.16 -28.33 8.44
CA GLN A 39 -0.19 -29.56 7.71
C GLN A 39 -1.53 -29.44 6.97
N ARG A 40 -2.54 -28.80 7.57
CA ARG A 40 -3.82 -28.52 6.91
C ARG A 40 -3.66 -27.56 5.74
N SER A 41 -2.88 -26.49 5.90
CA SER A 41 -2.64 -25.49 4.85
C SER A 41 -1.91 -26.06 3.61
N LEU A 42 -1.10 -27.11 3.79
CA LEU A 42 -0.40 -27.78 2.68
C LEU A 42 -1.36 -28.62 1.81
N ARG A 43 -2.47 -29.09 2.37
CA ARG A 43 -3.43 -30.03 1.74
C ARG A 43 -4.63 -29.34 1.09
N VAL A 44 -4.58 -28.02 0.90
CA VAL A 44 -5.65 -27.27 0.24
C VAL A 44 -5.72 -27.64 -1.24
N ASN A 45 -6.94 -27.78 -1.78
CA ASN A 45 -7.15 -28.07 -3.20
C ASN A 45 -6.59 -26.92 -4.06
N SER A 46 -5.73 -27.26 -5.03
CA SER A 46 -5.10 -26.34 -5.98
C SER A 46 -6.08 -25.51 -6.82
N ASP A 47 -7.31 -26.00 -7.01
CA ASP A 47 -8.36 -25.29 -7.73
C ASP A 47 -9.02 -24.19 -6.87
N ASN A 48 -8.92 -24.29 -5.54
CA ASN A 48 -9.39 -23.26 -4.62
C ASN A 48 -8.29 -22.23 -4.36
N LEU A 49 -8.13 -21.32 -5.32
CA LEU A 49 -7.11 -20.27 -5.24
C LEU A 49 -7.25 -19.38 -4.00
N HIS A 50 -8.47 -19.06 -3.56
CA HIS A 50 -8.68 -18.25 -2.34
C HIS A 50 -8.06 -18.94 -1.12
N ALA A 51 -8.39 -20.22 -0.91
CA ALA A 51 -7.81 -21.00 0.19
C ALA A 51 -6.29 -21.21 0.05
N CYS A 52 -5.77 -21.31 -1.19
CA CYS A 52 -4.33 -21.32 -1.44
C CYS A 52 -3.68 -19.98 -1.04
N GLY A 53 -4.34 -18.85 -1.34
CA GLY A 53 -3.89 -17.52 -0.92
C GLY A 53 -3.83 -17.37 0.60
N VAL A 54 -4.88 -17.81 1.31
CA VAL A 54 -4.93 -17.84 2.78
C VAL A 54 -3.78 -18.69 3.35
N SER A 55 -3.51 -19.85 2.74
CA SER A 55 -2.40 -20.72 3.15
C SER A 55 -1.04 -20.05 2.95
N GLY A 56 -0.84 -19.38 1.82
CA GLY A 56 0.39 -18.63 1.56
C GLY A 56 0.61 -17.47 2.54
N ALA A 57 -0.45 -16.74 2.88
CA ALA A 57 -0.39 -15.65 3.85
C ALA A 57 -0.05 -16.17 5.27
N PHE A 58 -0.58 -17.35 5.62
CA PHE A 58 -0.21 -18.04 6.84
C PHE A 58 1.27 -18.45 6.86
N TRP A 59 1.82 -18.97 5.74
CA TRP A 59 3.24 -19.34 5.66
C TRP A 59 4.18 -18.15 5.80
N GLU A 60 3.82 -17.00 5.22
CA GLU A 60 4.55 -15.74 5.41
C GLU A 60 4.58 -15.32 6.87
N THR A 61 3.43 -15.40 7.56
CA THR A 61 3.34 -15.08 8.99
C THR A 61 4.21 -16.02 9.82
N LEU A 62 4.17 -17.32 9.54
CA LEU A 62 5.02 -18.29 10.22
C LEU A 62 6.51 -18.03 9.96
N LEU A 63 6.91 -17.69 8.73
CA LEU A 63 8.32 -17.41 8.41
C LEU A 63 8.84 -16.16 9.12
N GLU A 64 7.99 -15.14 9.29
CA GLU A 64 8.34 -13.93 10.04
C GLU A 64 8.56 -14.23 11.53
N GLN A 65 7.85 -15.20 12.09
CA GLN A 65 7.96 -15.61 13.50
C GLN A 65 9.04 -16.69 13.73
N HIS A 66 9.22 -17.58 12.76
CA HIS A 66 10.05 -18.77 12.84
C HIS A 66 10.90 -18.89 11.56
N ARG A 67 12.14 -18.41 11.63
CA ARG A 67 13.07 -18.39 10.49
C ARG A 67 13.80 -19.73 10.34
N ILE A 68 13.11 -20.76 9.85
CA ILE A 68 13.64 -22.14 9.74
C ILE A 68 13.68 -22.65 8.28
N PRO A 69 14.58 -23.60 7.95
CA PRO A 69 14.77 -24.11 6.58
C PRO A 69 13.48 -24.57 5.89
N TYR A 70 12.60 -25.28 6.61
CA TYR A 70 11.31 -25.75 6.09
C TYR A 70 10.45 -24.59 5.55
N LEU A 71 10.28 -23.53 6.35
CA LEU A 71 9.45 -22.39 5.99
C LEU A 71 10.12 -21.52 4.92
N LEU A 72 11.45 -21.38 4.97
CA LEU A 72 12.21 -20.69 3.92
C LEU A 72 11.95 -21.33 2.56
N LEU A 73 12.01 -22.66 2.46
CA LEU A 73 11.73 -23.38 1.23
C LEU A 73 10.29 -23.17 0.74
N ARG A 74 9.30 -23.38 1.62
CA ARG A 74 7.87 -23.28 1.25
C ARG A 74 7.48 -21.87 0.79
N VAL A 75 7.96 -20.84 1.48
CA VAL A 75 7.70 -19.45 1.10
C VAL A 75 8.51 -19.06 -0.14
N ALA A 76 9.75 -19.55 -0.30
CA ALA A 76 10.52 -19.31 -1.52
C ALA A 76 9.84 -19.89 -2.76
N ASP A 77 9.38 -21.15 -2.70
CA ASP A 77 8.64 -21.79 -3.79
C ASP A 77 7.34 -21.02 -4.11
N MET A 78 6.57 -20.65 -3.08
CA MET A 78 5.37 -19.83 -3.24
C MET A 78 5.65 -18.49 -3.93
N ARG A 79 6.61 -17.71 -3.42
CA ARG A 79 6.98 -16.42 -4.03
C ARG A 79 7.43 -16.59 -5.48
N TYR A 80 8.17 -17.66 -5.78
CA TYR A 80 8.62 -17.97 -7.14
C TYR A 80 7.44 -18.23 -8.09
N THR A 81 6.53 -19.12 -7.69
CA THR A 81 5.34 -19.49 -8.48
C THR A 81 4.38 -18.31 -8.67
N LEU A 82 4.30 -17.39 -7.70
CA LEU A 82 3.55 -16.15 -7.78
C LEU A 82 4.31 -15.00 -8.48
N ASN A 83 5.39 -15.33 -9.20
CA ASN A 83 6.20 -14.42 -10.01
C ASN A 83 6.99 -13.35 -9.23
N SER A 84 7.15 -13.50 -7.92
CA SER A 84 8.05 -12.68 -7.08
C SER A 84 9.45 -13.31 -7.03
N LYS A 85 10.07 -13.49 -8.21
CA LYS A 85 11.32 -14.26 -8.37
C LYS A 85 12.50 -13.65 -7.58
N ALA A 86 12.66 -12.33 -7.62
CA ALA A 86 13.79 -11.67 -6.95
C ALA A 86 13.75 -11.83 -5.42
N SER A 87 12.56 -11.70 -4.83
CA SER A 87 12.38 -11.89 -3.38
C SER A 87 12.50 -13.37 -2.99
N SER A 88 12.04 -14.28 -3.85
CA SER A 88 12.20 -15.72 -3.70
C SER A 88 13.68 -16.13 -3.69
N MET A 89 14.51 -15.59 -4.61
CA MET A 89 15.95 -15.89 -4.66
C MET A 89 16.68 -15.49 -3.37
N LYS A 90 16.24 -14.43 -2.68
CA LYS A 90 16.80 -14.06 -1.37
C LYS A 90 16.57 -15.15 -0.33
N LEU A 91 15.37 -15.75 -0.31
CA LEU A 91 15.04 -16.84 0.60
C LEU A 91 15.76 -18.14 0.25
N TYR A 92 15.90 -18.47 -1.03
CA TYR A 92 16.70 -19.64 -1.42
C TYR A 92 18.18 -19.48 -1.05
N ARG A 93 18.76 -18.28 -1.18
CA ARG A 93 20.15 -18.02 -0.76
C ARG A 93 20.32 -18.18 0.76
N GLU A 94 19.36 -17.66 1.53
CA GLU A 94 19.33 -17.87 2.99
C GLU A 94 19.24 -19.36 3.31
N LEU A 95 18.34 -20.09 2.64
CA LEU A 95 18.20 -21.54 2.79
C LEU A 95 19.49 -22.30 2.43
N GLY A 96 20.13 -21.97 1.30
CA GLY A 96 21.38 -22.58 0.84
C GLY A 96 22.47 -22.49 1.90
N SER A 97 22.61 -21.33 2.54
CA SER A 97 23.55 -21.13 3.65
C SER A 97 23.26 -21.97 4.90
N MET A 98 22.02 -22.46 5.08
CA MET A 98 21.64 -23.29 6.22
C MET A 98 21.83 -24.78 5.96
N ILE A 99 21.62 -25.25 4.72
CA ILE A 99 21.67 -26.68 4.39
C ILE A 99 22.94 -27.09 3.63
N ASN A 100 23.67 -26.13 3.06
CA ASN A 100 24.89 -26.32 2.27
C ASN A 100 24.72 -27.36 1.13
N ASP A 101 23.66 -27.23 0.35
CA ASP A 101 23.38 -28.11 -0.80
C ASP A 101 24.02 -27.54 -2.09
N PRO A 102 25.05 -28.20 -2.67
CA PRO A 102 25.75 -27.67 -3.84
C PRO A 102 24.89 -27.55 -5.09
N GLY A 103 23.87 -28.41 -5.23
CA GLY A 103 22.94 -28.37 -6.35
C GLY A 103 22.04 -27.14 -6.30
N LEU A 104 21.54 -26.83 -5.11
CA LEU A 104 20.76 -25.62 -4.84
C LEU A 104 21.61 -24.36 -5.08
N ASP A 105 22.83 -24.30 -4.56
CA ASP A 105 23.71 -23.15 -4.71
C ASP A 105 24.00 -22.86 -6.19
N LYS A 106 24.35 -23.89 -6.98
CA LYS A 106 24.54 -23.77 -8.42
C LYS A 106 23.28 -23.24 -9.12
N TRP A 107 22.11 -23.77 -8.78
CA TRP A 107 20.84 -23.31 -9.36
C TRP A 107 20.52 -21.85 -8.99
N ILE A 108 20.80 -21.44 -7.75
CA ILE A 108 20.63 -20.06 -7.29
C ILE A 108 21.51 -19.11 -8.11
N GLU A 109 22.78 -19.46 -8.33
CA GLU A 109 23.73 -18.65 -9.11
C GLU A 109 23.27 -18.47 -10.56
N GLU A 110 22.92 -19.58 -11.24
CA GLU A 110 22.44 -19.57 -12.63
C GLU A 110 21.15 -18.75 -12.76
N THR A 111 20.17 -19.02 -11.90
CA THR A 111 18.86 -18.37 -11.94
C THR A 111 18.94 -16.89 -11.57
N SER A 112 19.76 -16.52 -10.57
CA SER A 112 19.94 -15.12 -10.17
C SER A 112 20.62 -14.32 -11.28
N SER A 113 21.60 -14.89 -11.96
CA SER A 113 22.32 -14.23 -13.06
C SER A 113 21.39 -13.94 -14.24
N GLY A 114 20.60 -14.93 -14.66
CA GLY A 114 19.63 -14.73 -15.74
C GLY A 114 18.54 -13.70 -15.39
N LEU A 115 18.07 -13.71 -14.13
CA LEU A 115 17.09 -12.73 -13.66
C LEU A 115 17.66 -11.31 -13.67
N LEU A 116 18.91 -11.13 -13.24
CA LEU A 116 19.57 -9.82 -13.24
C LEU A 116 19.73 -9.27 -14.66
N GLU A 117 20.14 -10.12 -15.61
CA GLU A 117 20.26 -9.70 -17.02
C GLU A 117 18.92 -9.27 -17.60
N GLN A 118 17.85 -10.03 -17.31
CA GLN A 118 16.49 -9.66 -17.73
C GLN A 118 16.06 -8.32 -17.12
N GLN A 119 16.26 -8.14 -15.82
CA GLN A 119 15.90 -6.91 -15.10
C GLN A 119 16.64 -5.68 -15.65
N GLN A 120 17.92 -5.81 -15.97
CA GLN A 120 18.72 -4.74 -16.58
C GLN A 120 18.20 -4.36 -17.97
N LYS A 121 17.84 -5.35 -18.80
CA LYS A 121 17.24 -5.10 -20.12
C LYS A 121 15.89 -4.40 -20.01
N GLU A 122 15.04 -4.86 -19.11
CA GLU A 122 13.72 -4.25 -18.86
C GLU A 122 13.85 -2.82 -18.34
N LEU A 123 14.78 -2.55 -17.43
CA LEU A 123 15.06 -1.22 -16.91
C LEU A 123 15.59 -0.28 -18.00
N ALA A 124 16.54 -0.73 -18.81
CA ALA A 124 17.07 0.05 -19.92
C ALA A 124 15.96 0.39 -20.92
N ALA A 125 15.11 -0.58 -21.26
CA ALA A 125 13.95 -0.34 -22.11
C ALA A 125 12.98 0.66 -21.48
N PHE A 126 12.71 0.55 -20.18
CA PHE A 126 11.83 1.47 -19.45
C PHE A 126 12.37 2.89 -19.41
N LYS A 127 13.68 3.08 -19.24
CA LYS A 127 14.31 4.42 -19.21
C LYS A 127 14.38 5.08 -20.59
N TYR A 128 14.71 4.32 -21.63
CA TYR A 128 15.16 4.90 -22.90
C TYR A 128 14.32 4.54 -24.12
N THR A 129 13.62 3.40 -24.10
CA THR A 129 12.92 2.86 -25.29
C THR A 129 11.41 3.05 -25.21
N VAL A 130 10.80 2.86 -24.03
CA VAL A 130 9.35 2.96 -23.87
C VAL A 130 8.93 4.42 -24.03
N MET A 131 8.00 4.66 -24.95
CA MET A 131 7.45 6.00 -25.16
C MET A 131 6.44 6.34 -24.07
N PHE A 132 6.67 7.50 -23.45
CA PHE A 132 5.81 8.16 -22.47
C PHE A 132 5.46 9.56 -22.96
N THR A 133 4.35 10.10 -22.47
CA THR A 133 3.95 11.48 -22.77
C THR A 133 5.08 12.42 -22.29
N PRO A 134 5.61 13.33 -23.14
CA PRO A 134 6.79 14.12 -22.81
C PRO A 134 6.73 14.87 -21.47
N SER A 135 5.60 15.51 -21.18
CA SER A 135 5.37 16.22 -19.90
C SER A 135 5.29 15.27 -18.70
N GLN A 136 4.95 14.00 -18.93
CA GLN A 136 4.77 12.97 -17.90
C GLN A 136 5.96 12.01 -17.75
N ARG A 137 7.07 12.24 -18.46
CA ARG A 137 8.33 11.48 -18.27
C ARG A 137 8.87 11.67 -16.86
N TRP A 138 9.48 10.62 -16.33
CA TRP A 138 10.16 10.66 -15.04
C TRP A 138 11.28 11.71 -15.07
N ARG A 139 11.43 12.40 -13.94
CA ARG A 139 12.60 13.17 -13.54
C ARG A 139 12.66 13.15 -12.01
N PRO A 140 13.84 13.33 -11.41
CA PRO A 140 13.94 13.63 -9.98
C PRO A 140 13.04 14.82 -9.62
N THR A 141 12.19 14.63 -8.61
CA THR A 141 11.32 15.68 -8.05
C THR A 141 11.67 15.96 -6.61
N ALA A 142 12.04 14.93 -5.85
CA ALA A 142 12.36 15.07 -4.44
C ALA A 142 13.53 16.03 -4.21
N GLY A 143 14.64 15.93 -4.96
CA GLY A 143 15.78 16.85 -4.78
C GLY A 143 15.67 18.19 -5.51
N VAL A 144 14.76 18.32 -6.48
CA VAL A 144 14.81 19.38 -7.51
C VAL A 144 13.66 20.38 -7.38
N ASP A 145 12.45 19.91 -7.07
CA ASP A 145 11.27 20.80 -7.06
C ASP A 145 11.33 21.75 -5.86
N SER A 146 11.07 23.04 -6.07
CA SER A 146 10.95 23.98 -4.96
C SER A 146 9.84 23.57 -3.99
N PHE A 147 9.97 23.99 -2.73
CA PHE A 147 8.85 23.90 -1.80
C PHE A 147 7.71 24.82 -2.26
N PRO A 148 6.45 24.48 -1.96
CA PRO A 148 5.31 25.24 -2.41
C PRO A 148 5.27 26.62 -1.75
N TYR A 149 4.89 27.64 -2.52
CA TYR A 149 4.75 29.03 -2.04
C TYR A 149 3.29 29.47 -1.86
N CYS A 150 2.33 28.70 -2.38
CA CYS A 150 0.91 28.98 -2.26
C CYS A 150 0.43 28.82 -0.81
N ARG A 151 -0.59 29.60 -0.42
CA ARG A 151 -1.18 29.58 0.92
C ARG A 151 -2.69 29.70 0.85
N LEU A 152 -3.40 29.13 1.82
CA LEU A 152 -4.80 29.39 2.03
C LEU A 152 -5.01 30.84 2.49
N THR A 153 -6.17 31.40 2.17
CA THR A 153 -6.61 32.68 2.73
C THR A 153 -7.01 32.52 4.19
N ALA A 154 -6.94 33.61 4.97
CA ALA A 154 -7.41 33.60 6.36
C ALA A 154 -8.86 33.15 6.49
N ALA A 155 -9.72 33.52 5.53
CA ALA A 155 -11.12 33.10 5.49
C ALA A 155 -11.28 31.57 5.33
N GLN A 156 -10.48 30.94 4.45
CA GLN A 156 -10.48 29.48 4.27
C GLN A 156 -9.98 28.75 5.53
N VAL A 157 -8.93 29.27 6.16
CA VAL A 157 -8.41 28.71 7.41
C VAL A 157 -9.48 28.75 8.51
N THR A 158 -10.16 29.89 8.67
CA THR A 158 -11.24 30.05 9.64
C THR A 158 -12.43 29.14 9.32
N GLU A 159 -12.89 29.11 8.07
CA GLU A 159 -14.01 28.27 7.61
C GLU A 159 -13.80 26.81 8.01
N LEU A 160 -12.67 26.22 7.62
CA LEU A 160 -12.43 24.79 7.88
C LEU A 160 -12.24 24.49 9.38
N ARG A 161 -11.61 25.40 10.14
CA ARG A 161 -11.47 25.22 11.60
C ARG A 161 -12.80 25.28 12.31
N GLU A 162 -13.65 26.25 11.99
CA GLU A 162 -14.99 26.37 12.57
C GLU A 162 -15.85 25.16 12.21
N MET A 163 -15.79 24.69 10.96
CA MET A 163 -16.46 23.47 10.54
C MET A 163 -16.00 22.24 11.35
N TRP A 164 -14.69 22.07 11.51
CA TRP A 164 -14.12 20.95 12.27
C TRP A 164 -14.50 21.01 13.75
N ILE A 165 -14.36 22.18 14.39
CA ILE A 165 -14.74 22.40 15.79
C ILE A 165 -16.24 22.17 16.00
N SER A 166 -17.09 22.53 15.03
CA SER A 166 -18.54 22.36 15.15
C SER A 166 -18.98 20.90 15.25
N ILE A 167 -18.20 19.97 14.68
CA ILE A 167 -18.50 18.53 14.74
C ILE A 167 -17.62 17.78 15.76
N SER A 168 -16.49 18.35 16.15
CA SER A 168 -15.60 17.83 17.21
C SER A 168 -15.40 18.87 18.33
N PRO A 169 -16.45 19.20 19.11
CA PRO A 169 -16.29 20.11 20.23
C PRO A 169 -15.41 19.44 21.30
N ALA A 170 -14.31 20.10 21.68
CA ALA A 170 -13.37 19.66 22.72
C ALA A 170 -12.55 18.39 22.43
N GLY A 171 -12.25 18.07 21.16
CA GLY A 171 -11.32 16.98 20.83
C GLY A 171 -11.86 15.61 21.20
N ASP A 172 -13.18 15.44 21.08
CA ASP A 172 -13.88 14.17 21.27
C ASP A 172 -13.23 13.07 20.42
N SER A 173 -12.68 12.05 21.08
CA SER A 173 -12.04 10.92 20.43
C SER A 173 -13.01 10.17 19.54
N ASP A 174 -14.30 10.12 19.88
CA ASP A 174 -15.33 9.44 19.08
C ASP A 174 -15.47 10.07 17.67
N ILE A 175 -15.39 11.39 17.57
CA ILE A 175 -15.49 12.08 16.27
C ILE A 175 -14.25 11.84 15.42
N MET A 176 -13.07 11.84 16.05
CA MET A 176 -11.84 11.52 15.33
C MET A 176 -11.87 10.07 14.83
N ASP A 177 -12.29 9.12 15.67
CA ASP A 177 -12.41 7.70 15.31
C ASP A 177 -13.38 7.52 14.12
N LYS A 178 -14.55 8.18 14.15
CA LYS A 178 -15.51 8.17 13.02
C LYS A 178 -14.92 8.79 11.76
N TYR A 179 -14.15 9.88 11.90
CA TYR A 179 -13.46 10.49 10.76
C TYR A 179 -12.38 9.58 10.18
N GLN A 180 -11.65 8.85 11.02
CA GLN A 180 -10.68 7.83 10.59
C GLN A 180 -11.37 6.67 9.87
N ASN A 181 -12.53 6.22 10.33
CA ASN A 181 -13.34 5.21 9.65
C ASN A 181 -13.77 5.70 8.26
N LEU A 182 -14.25 6.94 8.14
CA LEU A 182 -14.59 7.56 6.86
C LEU A 182 -13.36 7.61 5.93
N HIS A 183 -12.21 8.06 6.44
CA HIS A 183 -10.97 8.07 5.68
C HIS A 183 -10.59 6.67 5.19
N CYS A 184 -10.70 5.63 6.04
CA CYS A 184 -10.41 4.23 5.66
C CYS A 184 -11.29 3.75 4.50
N LEU A 185 -12.59 4.03 4.56
CA LEU A 185 -13.54 3.64 3.52
C LEU A 185 -13.23 4.35 2.20
N GLU A 186 -13.07 5.67 2.25
CA GLU A 186 -12.86 6.49 1.06
C GLU A 186 -11.50 6.20 0.41
N THR A 187 -10.43 6.11 1.21
CA THR A 187 -9.09 5.83 0.66
C THR A 187 -9.00 4.46 -0.01
N ASN A 188 -9.73 3.44 0.46
CA ASN A 188 -9.79 2.13 -0.20
C ASN A 188 -10.71 2.15 -1.43
N SER A 189 -11.81 2.92 -1.39
CA SER A 189 -12.71 3.10 -2.53
C SER A 189 -12.01 3.85 -3.68
N LEU A 190 -11.18 4.85 -3.37
CA LEU A 190 -10.35 5.57 -4.34
C LEU A 190 -9.43 4.63 -5.13
N GLU A 191 -8.87 3.60 -4.50
CA GLU A 191 -8.03 2.61 -5.20
C GLU A 191 -8.83 1.49 -5.86
N GLY A 192 -10.15 1.44 -5.66
CA GLY A 192 -11.00 0.35 -6.14
C GLY A 192 -10.79 -0.97 -5.40
N THR A 193 -10.13 -0.95 -4.24
CA THR A 193 -9.82 -2.14 -3.45
C THR A 193 -11.05 -2.67 -2.72
N VAL A 194 -11.61 -1.84 -1.82
CA VAL A 194 -12.82 -2.12 -1.03
C VAL A 194 -13.74 -0.92 -1.15
N SER A 195 -14.99 -1.15 -1.52
CA SER A 195 -16.03 -0.12 -1.60
C SER A 195 -17.40 -0.76 -1.35
N PHE A 196 -18.38 0.07 -1.01
CA PHE A 196 -19.74 -0.36 -0.71
C PHE A 196 -20.72 0.36 -1.62
N SER A 197 -21.71 -0.36 -2.16
CA SER A 197 -22.71 0.21 -3.09
C SER A 197 -23.83 0.99 -2.39
N GLU A 198 -24.04 0.74 -1.10
CA GLU A 198 -25.13 1.35 -0.33
C GLU A 198 -24.61 2.34 0.71
N ALA A 199 -25.25 3.50 0.79
CA ALA A 199 -24.92 4.55 1.76
C ALA A 199 -25.15 4.10 3.21
N SER A 200 -26.13 3.22 3.45
CA SER A 200 -26.41 2.63 4.77
C SER A 200 -25.21 1.85 5.32
N ALA A 201 -24.56 1.05 4.48
CA ALA A 201 -23.36 0.29 4.85
C ALA A 201 -22.20 1.22 5.21
N ILE A 202 -21.97 2.26 4.40
CA ILE A 202 -20.94 3.27 4.64
C ILE A 202 -21.20 3.97 5.97
N SER A 203 -22.43 4.47 6.20
CA SER A 203 -22.82 5.15 7.44
C SER A 203 -22.57 4.26 8.66
N LYS A 204 -22.99 2.99 8.58
CA LYS A 204 -22.83 2.03 9.69
C LYS A 204 -21.36 1.77 10.02
N LEU A 205 -20.53 1.57 8.99
CA LEU A 205 -19.10 1.34 9.18
C LEU A 205 -18.37 2.59 9.66
N VAL A 206 -18.79 3.80 9.26
CA VAL A 206 -18.24 5.04 9.80
C VAL A 206 -18.49 5.15 11.30
N GLN A 207 -19.69 4.82 11.76
CA GLN A 207 -20.07 4.95 13.17
C GLN A 207 -19.50 3.84 14.07
N VAL A 208 -19.53 2.58 13.62
CA VAL A 208 -19.16 1.41 14.43
C VAL A 208 -17.68 1.07 14.28
N GLY A 209 -17.06 1.40 13.15
CA GLY A 209 -15.71 0.98 12.79
C GLY A 209 -15.64 -0.49 12.36
N PHE A 210 -14.44 -1.06 12.44
CA PHE A 210 -14.11 -2.34 11.79
C PHE A 210 -13.80 -3.49 12.77
N TYR A 211 -13.73 -3.21 14.06
CA TYR A 211 -13.26 -4.18 15.07
C TYR A 211 -14.40 -4.95 15.75
N ASN A 212 -15.61 -4.39 15.80
CA ASN A 212 -16.79 -5.08 16.32
C ASN A 212 -17.56 -5.80 15.20
N GLN A 213 -17.19 -7.06 14.93
CA GLN A 213 -17.77 -7.84 13.82
C GLN A 213 -19.29 -8.06 13.93
N ALA A 214 -19.84 -8.06 15.15
CA ALA A 214 -21.27 -8.25 15.40
C ALA A 214 -22.09 -7.01 15.01
N GLU A 215 -21.50 -5.81 15.10
CA GLU A 215 -22.16 -4.54 14.78
C GLU A 215 -21.77 -4.02 13.39
N ALA A 216 -20.59 -4.36 12.88
CA ALA A 216 -20.10 -4.07 11.53
C ALA A 216 -20.64 -5.05 10.47
N ILE A 217 -21.86 -5.54 10.64
CA ILE A 217 -22.49 -6.45 9.68
C ILE A 217 -22.92 -5.66 8.45
N VAL A 218 -22.32 -6.02 7.32
CA VAL A 218 -22.64 -5.49 6.00
C VAL A 218 -22.95 -6.68 5.10
N ASP A 219 -23.97 -6.56 4.24
CA ASP A 219 -24.31 -7.60 3.27
C ASP A 219 -23.19 -7.69 2.22
N GLU A 220 -22.64 -8.89 1.98
CA GLU A 220 -21.63 -9.14 0.95
C GLU A 220 -22.09 -8.68 -0.44
N ARG A 221 -23.40 -8.65 -0.71
CA ARG A 221 -23.96 -8.14 -1.96
C ARG A 221 -23.68 -6.66 -2.19
N GLN A 222 -23.38 -5.92 -1.12
CA GLN A 222 -23.07 -4.49 -1.16
C GLN A 222 -21.58 -4.25 -1.43
N LEU A 223 -20.71 -5.26 -1.36
CA LEU A 223 -19.28 -5.12 -1.62
C LEU A 223 -19.00 -4.96 -3.12
N VAL A 224 -18.42 -3.81 -3.46
CA VAL A 224 -17.96 -3.45 -4.79
C VAL A 224 -16.46 -3.17 -4.78
N GLY A 225 -15.73 -3.62 -5.82
CA GLY A 225 -14.28 -3.48 -5.90
C GLY A 225 -13.56 -4.78 -6.27
N ALA A 226 -12.26 -4.81 -6.03
CA ALA A 226 -11.42 -6.00 -6.26
C ALA A 226 -11.71 -7.09 -5.21
N VAL A 227 -11.93 -6.70 -3.96
CA VAL A 227 -12.24 -7.60 -2.84
C VAL A 227 -13.74 -7.82 -2.75
N ARG A 228 -14.16 -9.09 -2.69
CA ARG A 228 -15.58 -9.50 -2.69
C ARG A 228 -15.96 -10.36 -1.49
N ASP A 229 -14.98 -10.78 -0.70
CA ASP A 229 -15.20 -11.48 0.57
C ASP A 229 -15.28 -10.45 1.70
N ARG A 230 -16.25 -10.60 2.60
CA ARG A 230 -16.47 -9.67 3.71
C ARG A 230 -15.34 -9.68 4.72
N ALA A 231 -14.83 -10.85 5.09
CA ALA A 231 -13.76 -10.95 6.08
C ALA A 231 -12.48 -10.30 5.56
N ASP A 232 -12.13 -10.57 4.29
CA ASP A 232 -10.99 -9.94 3.62
C ASP A 232 -11.15 -8.41 3.55
N ALA A 233 -12.34 -7.92 3.22
CA ALA A 233 -12.62 -6.48 3.17
C ALA A 233 -12.44 -5.80 4.53
N ILE A 234 -12.98 -6.38 5.60
CA ILE A 234 -12.83 -5.87 6.97
C ILE A 234 -11.36 -5.88 7.40
N MET A 235 -10.61 -6.95 7.11
CA MET A 235 -9.19 -7.04 7.46
C MET A 235 -8.33 -5.97 6.75
N ILE A 236 -8.64 -5.64 5.50
CA ILE A 236 -7.97 -4.55 4.75
C ILE A 236 -8.32 -3.17 5.32
N LEU A 237 -9.58 -2.97 5.74
CA LEU A 237 -9.99 -1.73 6.41
C LEU A 237 -9.29 -1.58 7.77
N GLN A 238 -9.15 -2.66 8.53
CA GLN A 238 -8.38 -2.68 9.79
C GLN A 238 -6.89 -2.37 9.57
N ASP A 239 -6.27 -2.92 8.51
CA ASP A 239 -4.89 -2.59 8.15
C ASP A 239 -4.71 -1.10 7.83
N THR A 240 -5.68 -0.52 7.12
CA THR A 240 -5.70 0.91 6.79
C THR A 240 -5.89 1.77 8.04
N HIS A 241 -6.80 1.37 8.94
CA HIS A 241 -7.06 2.04 10.21
C HIS A 241 -5.80 2.06 11.07
N GLN A 242 -5.14 0.90 11.23
CA GLN A 242 -3.90 0.79 12.01
C GLN A 242 -2.78 1.67 11.42
N ALA A 243 -2.66 1.76 10.10
CA ALA A 243 -1.68 2.63 9.46
C ALA A 243 -1.96 4.12 9.68
N LEU A 244 -3.24 4.52 9.77
CA LEU A 244 -3.64 5.87 10.16
C LEU A 244 -3.27 6.14 11.63
N ASP A 245 -3.63 5.23 12.54
CA ASP A 245 -3.33 5.37 13.98
C ASP A 245 -1.83 5.57 14.23
N ASP A 246 -0.97 4.80 13.55
CA ASP A 246 0.48 4.95 13.60
C ASP A 246 0.93 6.35 13.12
N ILE A 247 0.25 6.93 12.12
CA ILE A 247 0.52 8.30 11.66
C ILE A 247 0.03 9.35 12.65
N PHE A 248 -1.12 9.16 13.30
CA PHE A 248 -1.58 10.05 14.35
C PHE A 248 -0.60 10.09 15.52
N GLN A 249 -0.11 8.92 15.94
CA GLN A 249 0.93 8.83 16.96
C GLN A 249 2.22 9.50 16.52
N LEU A 250 2.65 9.29 15.27
CA LEU A 250 3.83 9.95 14.71
C LEU A 250 3.65 11.48 14.68
N ALA A 251 2.49 12.00 14.28
CA ALA A 251 2.22 13.44 14.19
C ALA A 251 2.22 14.14 15.57
N GLN A 252 2.00 13.39 16.66
CA GLN A 252 2.08 13.89 18.04
C GLN A 252 3.52 13.89 18.58
N SER A 253 4.47 13.24 17.92
CA SER A 253 5.87 13.23 18.35
C SER A 253 6.56 14.57 18.07
N GLU A 254 7.53 14.93 18.90
CA GLU A 254 8.35 16.13 18.70
C GLU A 254 9.84 15.80 18.90
N PRO A 255 10.69 15.87 17.85
CA PRO A 255 10.34 16.21 16.47
C PRO A 255 9.60 15.07 15.75
N VAL A 256 8.72 15.42 14.81
CA VAL A 256 8.19 14.47 13.82
C VAL A 256 9.29 14.11 12.84
N VAL A 257 9.66 12.83 12.77
CA VAL A 257 10.72 12.36 11.86
C VAL A 257 10.18 11.24 10.97
N LEU A 258 10.01 11.55 9.68
CA LEU A 258 9.69 10.58 8.65
C LEU A 258 10.99 10.02 8.05
N THR A 259 11.09 8.70 7.97
CA THR A 259 12.23 8.00 7.36
C THR A 259 11.75 6.92 6.39
N PRO A 260 12.60 6.44 5.46
CA PRO A 260 12.25 5.30 4.60
C PRO A 260 11.84 4.06 5.41
N ALA A 261 12.46 3.82 6.57
CA ALA A 261 12.10 2.71 7.46
C ALA A 261 10.69 2.86 8.04
N VAL A 262 10.27 4.07 8.42
CA VAL A 262 8.90 4.35 8.86
C VAL A 262 7.91 4.11 7.73
N LEU A 263 8.21 4.60 6.52
CA LEU A 263 7.35 4.38 5.34
C LEU A 263 7.20 2.91 4.98
N CYS A 264 8.29 2.14 5.02
CA CYS A 264 8.26 0.69 4.84
C CYS A 264 7.42 0.01 5.94
N ARG A 265 7.55 0.41 7.21
CA ARG A 265 6.72 -0.15 8.30
C ARG A 265 5.23 0.12 8.06
N LEU A 266 4.86 1.37 7.73
CA LEU A 266 3.48 1.74 7.43
C LEU A 266 2.93 0.97 6.22
N HIS A 267 3.72 0.83 5.16
CA HIS A 267 3.35 0.02 4.01
C HIS A 267 3.14 -1.45 4.38
N LYS A 268 3.99 -2.03 5.25
CA LYS A 268 3.84 -3.41 5.72
C LYS A 268 2.52 -3.61 6.48
N ILE A 269 2.13 -2.64 7.30
CA ILE A 269 0.85 -2.66 8.02
C ILE A 269 -0.30 -2.55 7.01
N LEU A 270 -0.29 -1.50 6.19
CA LEU A 270 -1.34 -1.16 5.22
C LEU A 270 -1.65 -2.30 4.23
N MET A 271 -0.64 -3.07 3.84
CA MET A 271 -0.75 -4.11 2.81
C MET A 271 -0.73 -5.53 3.35
N ARG A 272 -0.80 -5.72 4.68
CA ARG A 272 -0.65 -7.03 5.33
C ARG A 272 -1.61 -8.07 4.76
N ASN A 273 -2.90 -7.78 4.75
CA ASN A 273 -3.95 -8.68 4.24
C ASN A 273 -4.19 -8.53 2.73
N SER A 274 -3.41 -7.67 2.06
CA SER A 274 -3.37 -7.57 0.59
C SER A 274 -2.13 -8.25 -0.02
N ARG A 275 -1.23 -8.82 0.81
CA ARG A 275 0.04 -9.42 0.37
C ARG A 275 -0.15 -10.53 -0.67
N ILE A 276 -1.17 -11.36 -0.48
CA ILE A 276 -1.56 -12.39 -1.45
C ILE A 276 -3.02 -12.16 -1.80
N SER A 277 -3.28 -11.74 -3.03
CA SER A 277 -4.62 -11.38 -3.48
C SER A 277 -5.13 -12.35 -4.54
N TYR A 278 -6.41 -12.68 -4.43
CA TYR A 278 -7.13 -13.47 -5.40
C TYR A 278 -7.94 -12.54 -6.32
N THR A 279 -7.70 -12.62 -7.61
CA THR A 279 -8.49 -11.89 -8.61
C THR A 279 -9.33 -12.87 -9.41
N LYS A 280 -10.66 -12.68 -9.37
CA LYS A 280 -11.60 -13.39 -10.22
C LYS A 280 -11.65 -12.71 -11.58
N ALA A 281 -11.25 -13.42 -12.63
CA ALA A 281 -11.29 -12.86 -13.97
C ALA A 281 -12.73 -12.84 -14.50
N SER A 282 -13.18 -11.70 -15.04
CA SER A 282 -14.48 -11.62 -15.73
C SER A 282 -14.49 -12.45 -17.01
N HIS A 283 -13.34 -12.51 -17.70
CA HIS A 283 -13.05 -13.38 -18.84
C HIS A 283 -11.57 -13.80 -18.71
N GLY A 284 -11.31 -15.06 -18.35
CA GLY A 284 -9.95 -15.58 -18.13
C GLY A 284 -9.88 -16.59 -16.99
N ARG A 285 -8.66 -17.04 -16.66
CA ARG A 285 -8.42 -17.88 -15.47
C ARG A 285 -8.26 -17.00 -14.24
N ASN A 286 -8.83 -17.44 -13.12
CA ASN A 286 -8.56 -16.83 -11.83
C ASN A 286 -7.06 -16.89 -11.52
N LYS A 287 -6.55 -15.89 -10.81
CA LYS A 287 -5.11 -15.78 -10.55
C LYS A 287 -4.85 -15.30 -9.12
N LEU A 288 -3.81 -15.86 -8.51
CA LEU A 288 -3.17 -15.34 -7.32
C LEU A 288 -2.03 -14.39 -7.68
N THR A 289 -1.92 -13.30 -6.93
CA THR A 289 -0.82 -12.34 -7.06
C THR A 289 -0.13 -12.19 -5.71
N TYR A 290 1.19 -12.04 -5.74
CA TYR A 290 2.00 -11.75 -4.57
C TYR A 290 2.56 -10.34 -4.64
N LEU A 291 2.52 -9.61 -3.51
CA LEU A 291 3.11 -8.29 -3.36
C LEU A 291 4.22 -8.32 -2.32
N ASN A 292 5.38 -7.75 -2.67
CA ASN A 292 6.41 -7.44 -1.70
C ASN A 292 5.93 -6.26 -0.84
N ILE A 293 5.78 -6.49 0.46
CA ILE A 293 5.34 -5.46 1.41
C ILE A 293 6.46 -5.13 2.40
N GLY A 294 6.50 -3.87 2.80
CA GLY A 294 7.48 -3.40 3.78
C GLY A 294 8.86 -3.14 3.21
N MET A 295 8.95 -3.04 1.88
CA MET A 295 10.16 -2.72 1.15
C MET A 295 9.79 -2.03 -0.15
N THR A 296 10.68 -1.17 -0.64
CA THR A 296 10.55 -0.54 -1.95
C THR A 296 10.60 -1.58 -3.06
N ARG A 297 10.06 -1.24 -4.24
CA ARG A 297 10.16 -2.09 -5.42
C ARG A 297 11.60 -2.14 -5.91
N GLN A 298 12.09 -3.35 -6.16
CA GLN A 298 13.49 -3.59 -6.52
C GLN A 298 13.69 -4.01 -7.97
N ALA A 299 12.60 -4.34 -8.68
CA ALA A 299 12.64 -4.82 -10.06
C ALA A 299 11.46 -4.34 -10.92
N SER A 300 10.40 -3.81 -10.29
CA SER A 300 9.16 -3.46 -10.98
C SER A 300 9.25 -2.07 -11.61
N SER A 301 9.01 -2.00 -12.91
CA SER A 301 8.84 -0.75 -13.65
C SER A 301 7.37 -0.38 -13.73
N VAL A 302 6.98 0.74 -13.11
CA VAL A 302 5.56 1.13 -12.97
C VAL A 302 5.24 2.30 -13.89
N ASN A 303 4.10 2.20 -14.59
CA ASN A 303 3.51 3.30 -15.33
C ASN A 303 1.97 3.22 -15.27
N VAL A 304 1.31 4.33 -15.57
CA VAL A 304 -0.16 4.36 -15.71
C VAL A 304 -0.54 5.14 -16.96
N THR A 305 -1.69 4.80 -17.52
CA THR A 305 -2.35 5.60 -18.55
C THR A 305 -3.52 6.31 -17.92
N VAL A 306 -3.51 7.64 -17.92
CA VAL A 306 -4.59 8.47 -17.40
C VAL A 306 -5.27 9.19 -18.54
N THR A 307 -6.59 9.21 -18.55
CA THR A 307 -7.36 10.03 -19.48
C THR A 307 -7.61 11.40 -18.88
N GLN A 308 -7.08 12.45 -19.51
CA GLN A 308 -7.25 13.84 -19.11
C GLN A 308 -7.64 14.66 -20.34
N HIS A 309 -8.75 15.43 -20.25
CA HIS A 309 -9.29 16.22 -21.37
C HIS A 309 -9.41 15.42 -22.69
N ALA A 310 -9.94 14.20 -22.62
CA ALA A 310 -10.07 13.25 -23.74
C ALA A 310 -8.73 12.81 -24.39
N GLN A 311 -7.58 13.10 -23.76
CA GLN A 311 -6.27 12.62 -24.18
C GLN A 311 -5.75 11.56 -23.20
N ASN A 312 -5.15 10.48 -23.72
CA ASN A 312 -4.50 9.45 -22.92
C ASN A 312 -3.04 9.84 -22.66
N LEU A 313 -2.74 10.15 -21.41
CA LEU A 313 -1.40 10.49 -20.93
C LEU A 313 -0.75 9.25 -20.34
N LYS A 314 0.43 8.88 -20.85
CA LYS A 314 1.19 7.75 -20.33
C LYS A 314 2.28 8.26 -19.39
N VAL A 315 2.11 7.97 -18.11
CA VAL A 315 2.87 8.50 -16.98
C VAL A 315 3.96 7.52 -16.56
N GLN A 316 5.20 7.99 -16.46
CA GLN A 316 6.37 7.17 -16.11
C GLN A 316 6.83 7.41 -14.68
N PHE A 317 6.64 6.48 -13.74
CA PHE A 317 7.18 6.67 -12.38
C PHE A 317 8.70 6.47 -12.32
N CYS A 318 9.28 6.70 -11.14
CA CYS A 318 10.72 6.52 -10.90
C CYS A 318 11.22 5.16 -11.42
N PRO A 319 12.35 5.08 -12.12
CA PRO A 319 13.04 3.82 -12.34
C PRO A 319 13.38 3.15 -11.01
N TYR A 320 13.24 1.82 -10.91
CA TYR A 320 13.35 1.13 -9.63
C TYR A 320 14.75 1.24 -9.00
N ASP A 321 15.78 1.44 -9.79
CA ASP A 321 17.17 1.63 -9.35
C ASP A 321 17.43 3.02 -8.74
N GLU A 322 16.50 3.96 -8.89
CA GLU A 322 16.57 5.32 -8.34
C GLU A 322 15.63 5.51 -7.13
N VAL A 323 14.74 4.55 -6.86
CA VAL A 323 13.66 4.69 -5.85
C VAL A 323 14.19 4.93 -4.45
N ASP A 324 15.19 4.16 -4.01
CA ASP A 324 15.68 4.24 -2.63
C ASP A 324 16.32 5.61 -2.35
N GLN A 325 17.08 6.13 -3.32
CA GLN A 325 17.72 7.46 -3.25
C GLN A 325 16.66 8.58 -3.23
N GLU A 326 15.67 8.51 -4.11
CA GLU A 326 14.61 9.53 -4.17
C GLU A 326 13.70 9.49 -2.94
N LEU A 327 13.45 8.31 -2.37
CA LEU A 327 12.67 8.16 -1.14
C LEU A 327 13.41 8.74 0.08
N GLU A 328 14.72 8.53 0.17
CA GLU A 328 15.56 9.14 1.20
C GLU A 328 15.54 10.67 1.08
N MET A 329 15.69 11.20 -0.14
CA MET A 329 15.61 12.64 -0.39
C MET A 329 14.23 13.21 -0.05
N PHE A 330 13.16 12.50 -0.40
CA PHE A 330 11.79 12.87 -0.03
C PHE A 330 11.63 12.97 1.48
N CYS A 331 12.05 11.95 2.24
CA CYS A 331 11.97 11.97 3.70
C CYS A 331 12.75 13.14 4.31
N LYS A 332 13.99 13.38 3.83
CA LYS A 332 14.81 14.49 4.29
C LYS A 332 14.08 15.83 4.12
N ARG A 333 13.59 16.11 2.91
CA ARG A 333 12.91 17.37 2.60
C ARG A 333 11.53 17.50 3.22
N PHE A 334 10.82 16.39 3.38
CA PHE A 334 9.57 16.36 4.12
C PHE A 334 9.79 16.81 5.58
N ASN A 335 10.86 16.33 6.22
CA ASN A 335 11.21 16.75 7.58
C ASN A 335 11.63 18.23 7.63
N GLU A 336 12.41 18.73 6.67
CA GLU A 336 12.76 20.16 6.55
C GLU A 336 11.51 21.04 6.42
N LEU A 337 10.54 20.60 5.62
CA LEU A 337 9.27 21.28 5.43
C LEU A 337 8.48 21.36 6.76
N LEU A 338 8.47 20.29 7.56
CA LEU A 338 7.77 20.27 8.85
C LEU A 338 8.48 21.07 9.95
N GLN A 339 9.79 21.29 9.85
CA GLN A 339 10.57 22.10 10.80
C GLN A 339 10.30 23.61 10.66
N ASN A 340 9.69 24.04 9.55
CA ASN A 340 9.41 25.45 9.27
C ASN A 340 7.90 25.72 9.09
N PRO A 341 7.07 25.49 10.12
CA PRO A 341 5.61 25.54 9.99
C PRO A 341 5.05 26.91 9.60
N ASP A 342 5.75 28.01 9.91
CA ASP A 342 5.32 29.37 9.53
C ASP A 342 5.66 29.71 8.06
N ALA A 343 6.62 28.99 7.48
CA ALA A 343 7.08 29.20 6.12
C ALA A 343 6.17 28.55 5.07
N TYR A 344 5.48 27.46 5.42
CA TYR A 344 4.69 26.67 4.49
C TYR A 344 3.27 26.45 4.98
N ASP A 345 2.30 26.66 4.10
CA ASP A 345 0.90 26.36 4.39
C ASP A 345 0.70 24.82 4.54
N PRO A 346 -0.06 24.35 5.55
CA PRO A 346 -0.28 22.92 5.78
C PRO A 346 -0.87 22.16 4.59
N PHE A 347 -1.79 22.77 3.83
CA PHE A 347 -2.36 22.16 2.63
C PHE A 347 -1.39 22.21 1.46
N ALA A 348 -0.58 23.26 1.36
CA ALA A 348 0.48 23.34 0.36
C ALA A 348 1.53 22.24 0.61
N ALA A 349 1.92 22.05 1.86
CA ALA A 349 2.78 20.96 2.32
C ALA A 349 2.21 19.57 2.00
N ALA A 350 0.91 19.35 2.27
CA ALA A 350 0.21 18.12 1.91
C ALA A 350 0.16 17.89 0.39
N ALA A 351 0.00 18.95 -0.41
CA ALA A 351 0.01 18.89 -1.88
C ALA A 351 1.40 18.48 -2.42
N TRP A 352 2.46 19.12 -1.92
CA TRP A 352 3.84 18.74 -2.26
C TRP A 352 4.12 17.29 -1.87
N SER A 353 3.76 16.90 -0.64
CA SER A 353 3.99 15.56 -0.11
C SER A 353 3.31 14.49 -0.96
N SER A 354 2.04 14.72 -1.32
CA SER A 354 1.25 13.81 -2.15
C SER A 354 1.85 13.66 -3.54
N HIS A 355 2.16 14.78 -4.18
CA HIS A 355 2.71 14.79 -5.54
C HIS A 355 4.08 14.10 -5.60
N VAL A 356 5.01 14.48 -4.74
CA VAL A 356 6.39 13.98 -4.80
C VAL A 356 6.42 12.48 -4.48
N PHE A 357 5.76 12.04 -3.41
CA PHE A 357 5.70 10.63 -3.03
C PHE A 357 5.07 9.76 -4.13
N LEU A 358 3.94 10.19 -4.71
CA LEU A 358 3.29 9.45 -5.80
C LEU A 358 4.07 9.45 -7.11
N THR A 359 4.89 10.49 -7.34
CA THR A 359 5.76 10.56 -8.53
C THR A 359 6.93 9.57 -8.41
N ILE A 360 7.47 9.38 -7.20
CA ILE A 360 8.45 8.32 -6.91
C ILE A 360 7.79 6.94 -7.06
N HIS A 361 6.60 6.77 -6.48
CA HIS A 361 5.86 5.51 -6.48
C HIS A 361 6.71 4.35 -5.93
N PRO A 362 7.16 4.42 -4.67
CA PRO A 362 8.24 3.57 -4.16
C PRO A 362 7.88 2.10 -3.97
N PHE A 363 6.61 1.75 -3.81
CA PHE A 363 6.15 0.39 -3.52
C PHE A 363 5.49 -0.28 -4.74
N GLU A 364 5.33 -1.61 -4.71
CA GLU A 364 4.64 -2.35 -5.79
C GLU A 364 3.15 -2.02 -5.89
N ASP A 365 2.51 -1.70 -4.77
CA ASP A 365 1.12 -1.26 -4.67
C ASP A 365 0.92 -0.46 -3.36
N GLY A 366 -0.27 0.07 -3.09
CA GLY A 366 -0.59 0.79 -1.85
C GLY A 366 -0.08 2.23 -1.80
N ASN A 367 0.63 2.70 -2.83
CA ASN A 367 1.20 4.05 -2.90
C ASN A 367 0.15 5.16 -2.76
N GLY A 368 -1.01 5.02 -3.42
CA GLY A 368 -2.13 5.97 -3.33
C GLY A 368 -2.66 6.14 -1.89
N ARG A 369 -2.91 5.01 -1.22
CA ARG A 369 -3.40 4.97 0.17
C ARG A 369 -2.36 5.55 1.13
N LEU A 370 -1.11 5.10 1.03
CA LEU A 370 -0.03 5.58 1.90
C LEU A 370 0.24 7.07 1.68
N SER A 371 0.17 7.56 0.45
CA SER A 371 0.32 8.98 0.13
C SER A 371 -0.68 9.86 0.87
N ARG A 372 -1.96 9.49 0.89
CA ARG A 372 -3.00 10.29 1.58
C ARG A 372 -2.82 10.25 3.09
N ILE A 373 -2.42 9.09 3.61
CA ILE A 373 -2.09 8.89 5.03
C ILE A 373 -0.91 9.79 5.44
N ILE A 374 0.23 9.76 4.74
CA ILE A 374 1.40 10.59 5.11
C ILE A 374 1.17 12.09 4.88
N SER A 375 0.39 12.45 3.86
CA SER A 375 0.03 13.85 3.57
C SER A 375 -0.94 14.45 4.59
N SER A 376 -1.46 13.64 5.52
CA SER A 376 -2.21 14.14 6.67
C SER A 376 -1.33 14.74 7.76
N ILE A 377 -0.03 14.39 7.83
CA ILE A 377 0.87 14.84 8.91
C ILE A 377 0.96 16.38 8.99
N PRO A 378 1.17 17.15 7.90
CA PRO A 378 1.21 18.62 7.98
C PRO A 378 -0.11 19.21 8.50
N LEU A 379 -1.24 18.64 8.11
CA LEU A 379 -2.57 19.08 8.57
C LEU A 379 -2.76 18.81 10.06
N LEU A 380 -2.39 17.62 10.53
CA LEU A 380 -2.45 17.23 11.94
C LEU A 380 -1.59 18.14 12.82
N LYS A 381 -0.35 18.44 12.41
CA LYS A 381 0.51 19.39 13.14
C LYS A 381 -0.12 20.79 13.25
N ALA A 382 -0.89 21.19 12.24
CA ALA A 382 -1.60 22.47 12.21
C ALA A 382 -3.03 22.44 12.79
N ARG A 383 -3.41 21.33 13.44
CA ARG A 383 -4.73 21.10 14.06
C ARG A 383 -5.91 21.18 13.07
N PHE A 384 -5.67 20.79 11.82
CA PHE A 384 -6.72 20.50 10.85
C PHE A 384 -7.10 19.01 10.91
N PRO A 385 -8.31 18.63 10.42
CA PRO A 385 -8.62 17.23 10.19
C PRO A 385 -7.61 16.59 9.22
N PRO A 386 -7.38 15.26 9.32
CA PRO A 386 -6.59 14.50 8.35
C PRO A 386 -7.06 14.71 6.91
N LEU A 387 -6.17 14.45 5.95
CA LEU A 387 -6.49 14.57 4.53
C LEU A 387 -7.42 13.43 4.09
N CYS A 388 -8.72 13.69 4.00
CA CYS A 388 -9.69 12.73 3.44
C CYS A 388 -10.24 13.23 2.10
N ILE A 389 -10.05 12.44 1.04
CA ILE A 389 -10.58 12.71 -0.30
C ILE A 389 -11.72 11.71 -0.55
N LEU A 390 -12.95 12.20 -0.72
CA LEU A 390 -14.08 11.33 -1.05
C LEU A 390 -13.93 10.77 -2.47
N SER A 391 -14.37 9.54 -2.69
CA SER A 391 -14.31 8.79 -3.96
C SER A 391 -14.89 9.56 -5.15
N LEU A 392 -15.90 10.39 -4.93
CA LEU A 392 -16.48 11.26 -5.95
C LEU A 392 -15.50 12.33 -6.49
N TYR A 393 -14.48 12.71 -5.70
CA TYR A 393 -13.43 13.66 -6.09
C TYR A 393 -12.21 12.98 -6.72
N LYS A 394 -12.21 11.65 -6.90
CA LYS A 394 -11.06 10.88 -7.43
C LYS A 394 -10.51 11.47 -8.73
N GLN A 395 -11.38 11.77 -9.70
CA GLN A 395 -10.94 12.27 -11.00
C GLN A 395 -10.31 13.66 -10.90
N ALA A 396 -10.90 14.56 -10.08
CA ALA A 396 -10.35 15.89 -9.85
C ALA A 396 -8.96 15.80 -9.18
N TYR A 397 -8.82 14.95 -8.15
CA TYR A 397 -7.56 14.70 -7.47
C TYR A 397 -6.46 14.21 -8.43
N ILE A 398 -6.77 13.20 -9.26
CA ILE A 398 -5.83 12.66 -10.25
C ILE A 398 -5.46 13.73 -11.29
N ASN A 399 -6.42 14.53 -11.75
CA ASN A 399 -6.15 15.61 -12.70
C ASN A 399 -5.19 16.65 -12.11
N HIS A 400 -5.39 17.06 -10.86
CA HIS A 400 -4.48 18.00 -10.19
C HIS A 400 -3.06 17.44 -10.04
N LEU A 401 -2.91 16.18 -9.63
CA LEU A 401 -1.59 15.52 -9.57
C LEU A 401 -0.88 15.53 -10.93
N ASN A 402 -1.61 15.20 -12.01
CA ASN A 402 -1.05 15.18 -13.36
C ASN A 402 -0.71 16.57 -13.89
N SER A 403 -1.49 17.59 -13.54
CA SER A 403 -1.22 18.99 -13.91
C SER A 403 0.05 19.51 -13.26
N VAL A 404 0.21 19.32 -11.94
CA VAL A 404 1.45 19.71 -11.23
C VAL A 404 2.67 19.04 -11.87
N ARG A 405 2.55 17.73 -12.13
CA ARG A 405 3.60 16.95 -12.75
C ARG A 405 3.95 17.41 -14.18
N ALA A 406 2.94 17.80 -14.96
CA ALA A 406 3.12 18.25 -16.33
C ALA A 406 3.79 19.63 -16.42
N ASN A 407 3.38 20.56 -15.56
CA ASN A 407 3.80 21.96 -15.62
C ASN A 407 5.24 22.17 -15.14
N ARG A 408 5.64 21.46 -14.08
CA ARG A 408 7.01 21.51 -13.53
C ARG A 408 7.47 22.92 -13.11
N ASP A 409 6.53 23.80 -12.80
CA ASP A 409 6.75 25.20 -12.41
C ASP A 409 6.76 25.39 -10.88
N GLY A 410 6.51 24.33 -10.11
CA GLY A 410 6.40 24.40 -8.66
C GLY A 410 5.08 25.03 -8.19
N ASP A 411 4.10 25.20 -9.08
CA ASP A 411 2.77 25.67 -8.71
C ASP A 411 1.91 24.52 -8.19
N TYR A 412 1.79 24.45 -6.86
CA TYR A 412 0.93 23.50 -6.17
C TYR A 412 -0.48 24.04 -5.90
N SER A 413 -0.81 25.27 -6.32
CA SER A 413 -2.06 25.95 -5.95
C SER A 413 -3.32 25.16 -6.32
N GLY A 414 -3.37 24.59 -7.52
CA GLY A 414 -4.49 23.77 -7.98
C GLY A 414 -4.67 22.51 -7.14
N LEU A 415 -3.58 21.79 -6.85
CA LEU A 415 -3.65 20.60 -6.00
C LEU A 415 -4.00 20.96 -4.56
N MET A 416 -3.39 22.02 -3.99
CA MET A 416 -3.71 22.54 -2.66
C MET A 416 -5.20 22.87 -2.54
N ALA A 417 -5.78 23.58 -3.50
CA ALA A 417 -7.20 23.89 -3.53
C ALA A 417 -8.07 22.64 -3.61
N GLY A 418 -7.69 21.66 -4.44
CA GLY A 418 -8.38 20.37 -4.53
C GLY A 418 -8.35 19.58 -3.21
N LEU A 419 -7.20 19.56 -2.52
CA LEU A 419 -7.08 18.91 -1.21
C LEU A 419 -7.91 19.62 -0.13
N TYR A 420 -7.93 20.96 -0.14
CA TYR A 420 -8.77 21.77 0.75
C TYR A 420 -10.25 21.47 0.55
N GLU A 421 -10.75 21.54 -0.68
CA GLU A 421 -12.15 21.26 -0.98
C GLU A 421 -12.54 19.80 -0.69
N GLY A 422 -11.66 18.84 -0.99
CA GLY A 422 -11.86 17.44 -0.64
C GLY A 422 -11.99 17.22 0.88
N THR A 423 -11.10 17.84 1.66
CA THR A 423 -11.14 17.77 3.13
C THR A 423 -12.41 18.44 3.67
N LYS A 424 -12.77 19.61 3.17
CA LYS A 424 -14.01 20.30 3.55
C LYS A 424 -15.26 19.46 3.24
N ALA A 425 -15.28 18.79 2.07
CA ALA A 425 -16.37 17.90 1.70
C ALA A 425 -16.46 16.67 2.63
N SER A 426 -15.33 16.10 3.04
CA SER A 426 -15.32 14.97 3.99
C SER A 426 -15.83 15.36 5.39
N VAL A 427 -15.52 16.56 5.87
CA VAL A 427 -16.06 17.10 7.14
C VAL A 427 -17.59 17.24 7.04
N ARG A 428 -18.11 17.73 5.91
CA ARG A 428 -19.56 17.79 5.66
C ARG A 428 -20.20 16.40 5.61
N ALA A 429 -19.56 15.45 4.93
CA ALA A 429 -20.06 14.09 4.83
C ALA A 429 -20.17 13.42 6.20
N LEU A 430 -19.14 13.57 7.05
CA LEU A 430 -19.19 13.06 8.42
C LEU A 430 -20.31 13.72 9.23
N LYS A 431 -20.46 15.05 9.12
CA LYS A 431 -21.55 15.78 9.78
C LYS A 431 -22.93 15.21 9.41
N THR A 432 -23.19 15.01 8.12
CA THR A 432 -24.45 14.41 7.65
C THR A 432 -24.67 13.01 8.21
N ILE A 433 -23.62 12.17 8.26
CA ILE A 433 -23.70 10.80 8.80
C ILE A 433 -24.09 10.83 10.28
N ILE A 434 -23.49 11.72 11.07
CA ILE A 434 -23.77 11.84 12.51
C ILE A 434 -25.19 12.37 12.75
N GLU A 435 -25.61 13.39 11.99
CA GLU A 435 -26.95 14.00 12.14
C GLU A 435 -28.08 13.08 11.67
N SER A 436 -27.82 12.15 10.74
CA SER A 436 -28.85 11.24 10.22
C SER A 436 -29.37 10.19 11.22
N GLU A 437 -28.73 10.05 12.38
CA GLU A 437 -29.15 9.17 13.48
C GLU A 437 -29.62 9.90 14.74
N SER A 438 -29.48 11.23 14.76
CA SER A 438 -30.00 12.10 15.85
C SER A 438 -31.47 12.42 15.60
#